data_AF-A0A2V5T2B4-F1
#
_entry.id   AF-A0A2V5T2B4-F1
#
_cell.length_a   1.000
_cell.length_b   1.000
_cell.length_c   1.000
_cell.angle_alpha   90.00
_cell.angle_beta   90.00
_cell.angle_gamma   90.00
#
_symmetry.space_group_name_H-M   'P 1'
#
loop_
_entity.id
_entity.type
_entity.pdbx_description
1 polymer ?
#
loop_
_entity_poly.entity_id
_entity_poly.type
_entity_poly.pdbx_seq_one_letter_code
_entity_poly.pdbx_strand_id
1 'polypeptide(L)' 'AALSAGFTRLRPVVMTALAMIIGMLPFSLGLGEGGEQNAPLGRAVIGGLIFATFATLFFVPVVYSILRKAEFTCDED' A
#
# COMPACT_ATOMS: atom_id res chain seq x y z
N ALA A 1 13.31 -19.12 2.90
CA ALA A 1 13.47 -18.51 1.57
C ALA A 1 12.28 -17.60 1.17
N ALA A 2 11.03 -18.09 1.20
CA ALA A 2 9.86 -17.28 0.82
C ALA A 2 9.59 -16.08 1.76
N LEU A 3 9.69 -16.29 3.08
CA LEU A 3 9.56 -15.22 4.08
C LEU A 3 10.62 -14.12 3.89
N SER A 4 11.89 -14.49 3.75
CA SER A 4 12.99 -13.56 3.51
C SER A 4 12.84 -12.79 2.18
N ALA A 5 12.34 -13.43 1.12
CA ALA A 5 12.07 -12.77 -0.16
C ALA A 5 10.89 -11.80 -0.08
N GLY A 6 9.84 -12.15 0.69
CA GLY A 6 8.73 -11.26 1.01
C GLY A 6 9.20 -10.00 1.74
N PHE A 7 10.02 -10.15 2.77
CA PHE A 7 10.58 -9.02 3.53
C PHE A 7 11.41 -8.05 2.68
N THR A 8 12.14 -8.53 1.67
CA THR A 8 12.93 -7.67 0.76
C THR A 8 12.06 -6.75 -0.09
N ARG A 9 10.85 -7.19 -0.49
CA ARG A 9 9.90 -6.38 -1.27
C ARG A 9 8.98 -5.53 -0.39
N LEU A 10 8.68 -6.03 0.81
CA LEU A 10 7.90 -5.32 1.82
C LEU A 10 8.60 -4.06 2.34
N ARG A 11 9.93 -4.09 2.46
CA ARG A 11 10.73 -2.95 2.91
C ARG A 11 10.48 -1.69 2.06
N PRO A 12 10.60 -1.72 0.72
CA PRO A 12 10.27 -0.59 -0.14
C PRO A 12 8.83 -0.07 -0.01
N VAL A 13 7.85 -0.96 0.11
CA VAL A 13 6.42 -0.58 0.19
C VAL A 13 6.12 0.13 1.52
N VAL A 14 6.66 -0.39 2.62
CA VAL A 14 6.51 0.24 3.94
C VAL A 14 7.27 1.57 3.99
N MET A 15 8.46 1.66 3.36
CA MET A 15 9.24 2.88 3.30
C MET A 15 8.50 4.03 2.60
N THR A 16 7.86 3.77 1.46
CA THR A 16 7.13 4.80 0.71
C THR A 16 5.85 5.23 1.42
N ALA A 17 5.12 4.27 2.01
CA ALA A 17 3.94 4.56 2.82
C ALA A 17 4.28 5.43 4.03
N LEU A 18 5.35 5.09 4.78
CA LEU A 18 5.80 5.87 5.92
C LEU A 18 6.26 7.28 5.51
N ALA A 19 7.01 7.41 4.41
CA ALA A 19 7.45 8.71 3.91
C ALA A 19 6.27 9.63 3.56
N MET A 20 5.23 9.10 2.90
CA MET A 20 4.01 9.88 2.60
C MET A 20 3.22 10.24 3.86
N ILE A 21 3.07 9.31 4.80
CA ILE A 21 2.37 9.58 6.07
C ILE A 21 3.06 10.68 6.86
N ILE A 22 4.39 10.64 6.96
CA ILE A 22 5.18 11.68 7.63
C ILE A 22 5.06 13.02 6.89
N GLY A 23 5.15 13.02 5.55
CA GLY A 23 5.03 14.24 4.75
C GLY A 23 3.64 14.90 4.82
N MET A 24 2.58 14.11 4.99
CA MET A 24 1.20 14.60 5.12
C MET A 24 0.76 14.82 6.57
N LEU A 25 1.58 14.44 7.56
CA LEU A 25 1.30 14.65 8.97
C LEU A 25 0.96 16.10 9.31
N PRO A 26 1.77 17.13 8.93
CA PRO A 26 1.44 18.53 9.21
C PRO A 26 0.18 19.01 8.48
N PHE A 27 -0.08 18.48 7.28
CA PHE A 27 -1.27 18.79 6.49
C PHE A 27 -2.55 18.21 7.13
N SER A 28 -2.48 17.00 7.68
CA SER A 28 -3.61 16.31 8.35
C SER A 28 -4.00 16.93 9.71
N LEU A 29 -3.04 17.59 10.36
CA LEU A 29 -3.25 18.32 11.61
C LEU A 29 -3.86 19.70 11.38
N GLY A 30 -4.00 20.15 10.12
CA GLY A 30 -4.56 21.45 9.79
C GLY A 30 -3.69 22.62 10.26
N LEU A 31 -2.38 22.39 10.43
CA LEU A 31 -1.43 23.43 10.83
C LEU A 31 -1.12 24.32 9.62
N GLY A 32 -1.99 25.30 9.34
CA GLY A 32 -1.86 26.26 8.25
C GLY A 32 -3.18 26.96 7.92
N GLU A 33 -3.11 28.10 7.22
CA GLU A 33 -4.32 28.81 6.74
C GLU A 33 -5.19 27.88 5.88
N GLY A 34 -6.50 27.82 6.18
CA GLY A 34 -7.43 26.88 5.54
C GLY A 34 -7.35 25.43 6.06
N GLY A 35 -6.66 25.19 7.17
CA GLY A 35 -6.50 23.86 7.79
C GLY A 35 -7.81 23.14 8.12
N GLU A 36 -8.89 23.88 8.35
CA GLU A 36 -10.23 23.31 8.62
C GLU A 36 -10.79 22.53 7.43
N GLN A 37 -10.45 22.96 6.21
CA GLN A 37 -10.87 22.32 4.96
C GLN A 37 -9.83 21.30 4.45
N ASN A 38 -8.55 21.51 4.76
CA ASN A 38 -7.45 20.65 4.33
C ASN A 38 -7.18 19.46 5.26
N ALA A 39 -7.51 19.56 6.55
CA ALA A 39 -7.40 18.46 7.51
C ALA A 39 -8.20 17.20 7.11
N PRO A 40 -9.48 17.27 6.67
CA PRO A 40 -10.20 16.08 6.22
C PRO A 40 -9.60 15.45 4.95
N LEU A 41 -9.06 16.26 4.03
CA LEU A 41 -8.35 15.77 2.84
C LEU A 41 -7.10 14.98 3.23
N GLY A 42 -6.27 15.52 4.14
CA GLY A 42 -5.07 14.83 4.63
C GLY A 42 -5.39 13.49 5.31
N ARG A 43 -6.44 13.46 6.14
CA ARG A 43 -6.90 12.23 6.82
C ARG A 43 -7.41 11.18 5.84
N ALA A 44 -8.15 11.59 4.82
CA ALA A 44 -8.64 10.68 3.77
C ALA A 44 -7.49 10.03 2.99
N VAL A 45 -6.44 10.79 2.66
CA VAL A 45 -5.28 10.25 1.94
C VAL A 45 -4.46 9.30 2.84
N ILE A 46 -4.23 9.63 4.10
CA ILE A 46 -3.52 8.74 5.05
C ILE A 46 -4.29 7.42 5.20
N GLY A 47 -5.60 7.47 5.41
CA GLY A 47 -6.44 6.26 5.49
C GLY A 47 -6.41 5.46 4.19
N GLY A 48 -6.51 6.14 3.05
CA GLY A 48 -6.43 5.53 1.72
C GLY A 48 -5.08 4.86 1.45
N LEU A 49 -3.96 5.46 1.87
CA LEU A 49 -2.62 4.89 1.71
C LEU A 49 -2.43 3.65 2.57
N ILE A 50 -2.92 3.65 3.81
CA ILE A 50 -2.88 2.47 4.68
C ILE A 50 -3.68 1.34 4.01
N PHE A 51 -4.94 1.61 3.62
CA PHE A 51 -5.79 0.62 2.99
C PHE A 51 -5.20 0.11 1.66
N ALA A 52 -4.71 1.01 0.81
CA ALA A 52 -4.08 0.66 -0.47
C ALA A 52 -2.80 -0.16 -0.28
N THR A 53 -2.03 0.10 0.78
CA THR A 53 -0.84 -0.68 1.11
C THR A 53 -1.22 -2.11 1.45
N PHE A 54 -2.17 -2.30 2.38
CA PHE A 54 -2.67 -3.63 2.75
C PHE A 54 -3.33 -4.35 1.58
N ALA A 55 -4.18 -3.64 0.83
CA ALA A 55 -4.84 -4.16 -0.36
C ALA A 55 -3.81 -4.62 -1.39
N THR A 56 -2.78 -3.83 -1.70
CA THR A 56 -1.72 -4.21 -2.65
C THR A 56 -0.96 -5.44 -2.15
N LEU A 57 -0.62 -5.48 -0.87
CA LEU A 57 0.09 -6.60 -0.25
C LEU A 57 -0.67 -7.92 -0.32
N PHE A 58 -2.00 -7.88 -0.27
CA PHE A 58 -2.85 -9.05 -0.37
C PHE A 58 -3.27 -9.36 -1.81
N PHE A 59 -3.53 -8.34 -2.61
CA PHE A 59 -3.96 -8.45 -4.00
C PHE A 59 -2.85 -9.01 -4.89
N VAL A 60 -1.61 -8.54 -4.75
CA VAL A 60 -0.46 -9.04 -5.51
C VAL A 60 -0.26 -10.57 -5.36
N PRO A 61 -0.19 -11.17 -4.15
CA PRO A 61 -0.03 -12.61 -4.01
C PRO A 61 -1.27 -13.39 -4.43
N VAL A 62 -2.47 -12.85 -4.25
CA VAL A 62 -3.72 -13.49 -4.72
C VAL A 62 -3.71 -13.60 -6.25
N VAL A 63 -3.46 -12.49 -6.95
CA VAL A 63 -3.35 -12.48 -8.42
C VAL A 63 -2.22 -13.39 -8.89
N TYR A 64 -1.07 -13.35 -8.23
CA TYR A 64 0.05 -14.24 -8.55
C TYR A 64 -0.30 -15.72 -8.36
N SER A 65 -1.04 -16.07 -7.30
CA SER A 65 -1.49 -17.42 -7.05
C SER A 65 -2.49 -17.90 -8.10
N ILE A 66 -3.37 -17.02 -8.58
CA ILE A 66 -4.34 -17.33 -9.64
C ILE A 66 -3.61 -17.54 -10.97
N LEU A 67 -2.71 -16.62 -11.36
CA LEU A 67 -1.95 -16.73 -12.61
C LEU A 67 -1.07 -17.98 -12.62
N ARG A 68 -0.36 -18.27 -11.52
CA ARG A 68 0.44 -19.49 -11.40
C ARG A 68 -0.41 -20.76 -11.54
N LYS A 69 -1.63 -20.76 -11.00
CA LYS A 69 -2.55 -21.91 -11.13
C LYS A 69 -3.10 -22.03 -12.56
N ALA A 70 -3.35 -20.91 -13.23
CA ALA A 70 -3.81 -20.87 -14.61
C ALA A 70 -2.73 -21.35 -15.59
N GLU A 71 -1.47 -20.96 -15.40
CA GLU A 71 -0.34 -21.49 -16.19
C GLU A 71 -0.20 -23.02 -16.04
N PHE A 72 -0.40 -23.56 -14.84
CA PHE A 72 -0.35 -25.02 -14.61
C PHE A 72 -1.49 -25.79 -15.32
N THR A 73 -2.55 -25.12 -15.74
CA THR A 73 -3.68 -25.75 -16.45
C THR A 73 -3.50 -25.69 -17.97
N CYS A 74 -2.58 -24.87 -18.49
CA CYS A 74 -2.32 -24.75 -19.93
C CYS A 74 -1.15 -25.63 -20.42
N ASP A 75 -0.48 -26.37 -19.53
CA ASP A 75 0.53 -27.38 -19.86
C ASP A 75 -0.07 -28.81 -19.92
N GLU A 76 -1.39 -28.94 -19.76
CA GLU A 76 -2.13 -30.20 -19.86
C GLU A 76 -3.15 -30.14 -20.99
N ASP A 77 -2.69 -29.75 -22.19
CA ASP A 77 -3.37 -30.00 -23.48
C ASP A 77 -2.33 -30.33 -24.57
#